data_AF-A0A9D8R9T8-F1
#
_entry.id   AF-A0A9D8R9T8-F1
#
_cell.length_a   1.000
_cell.length_b   1.000
_cell.length_c   1.000
_cell.angle_alpha   90.00
_cell.angle_beta   90.00
_cell.angle_gamma   90.00
#
_symmetry.space_group_name_H-M   'P 1'
#
loop_
_entity.id
_entity.type
_entity.pdbx_description
1 polymer ?
#
loop_
_entity_poly.entity_id
_entity_poly.type
_entity_poly.pdbx_seq_one_letter_code
_entity_poly.pdbx_strand_id
1 'polypeptide(L)'
;MRVFTRVALIALMICLAHNAAAQTDKKGDVKPEDMEVDMENPTMEPRVRVTRVLDNNGDSIQCVQLNRVYVYPPIAFKDKKQQQQYNQLVKNVKKVLPIAKEVNGIIIETYEYLQTLPDKKSKDEHMKKVEEAIKRQYTPRMKKLTFAQGKLLIKLVHRECNSSSYQ
;
A
#
# COMPACT_ATOMS: atom_id res chain seq x y z
N MET A 1 -57.17 21.95 -10.37
CA MET A 1 -56.49 20.81 -9.71
C MET A 1 -55.46 20.07 -10.56
N ARG A 2 -55.74 19.73 -11.84
CA ARG A 2 -54.83 18.89 -12.67
C ARG A 2 -53.44 19.51 -12.99
N VAL A 3 -53.33 20.83 -13.02
CA VAL A 3 -52.04 21.52 -13.28
C VAL A 3 -51.15 21.51 -12.04
N PHE A 4 -51.74 21.73 -10.86
CA PHE A 4 -51.03 21.70 -9.57
C PHE A 4 -50.46 20.32 -9.25
N THR A 5 -51.22 19.25 -9.55
CA THR A 5 -50.74 17.87 -9.39
C THR A 5 -49.59 17.52 -10.33
N ARG A 6 -49.56 18.10 -11.54
CA ARG A 6 -48.47 17.89 -12.51
C ARG A 6 -47.20 18.63 -12.10
N VAL A 7 -47.32 19.87 -11.61
CA VAL A 7 -46.18 20.64 -11.09
C VAL A 7 -45.59 19.99 -9.83
N ALA A 8 -46.44 19.49 -8.93
CA ALA A 8 -46.00 18.76 -7.74
C ALA A 8 -45.27 17.44 -8.09
N LEU A 9 -45.73 16.69 -9.10
CA LEU A 9 -45.05 15.48 -9.57
C LEU A 9 -43.69 15.79 -10.22
N ILE A 10 -43.58 16.88 -10.97
CA ILE A 10 -42.30 17.31 -11.56
C ILE A 10 -41.32 17.72 -10.46
N ALA A 11 -41.76 18.47 -9.44
CA ALA A 11 -40.94 18.84 -8.31
C ALA A 11 -40.47 17.61 -7.49
N LEU A 12 -41.36 16.62 -7.29
CA LEU A 12 -41.02 15.36 -6.61
C LEU A 12 -39.96 14.55 -7.38
N MET A 13 -40.08 14.48 -8.70
CA MET A 13 -39.09 13.80 -9.56
C MET A 13 -37.73 14.51 -9.55
N ILE A 14 -37.71 15.84 -9.49
CA ILE A 14 -36.47 16.61 -9.37
C ILE A 14 -35.82 16.40 -7.99
N CYS A 15 -36.60 16.33 -6.90
CA CYS A 15 -36.08 16.05 -5.55
C CYS A 15 -35.53 14.62 -5.41
N LEU A 16 -36.12 13.62 -6.09
CA LEU A 16 -35.59 12.25 -6.12
C LEU A 16 -34.28 12.16 -6.91
N ALA A 17 -34.13 12.93 -7.99
CA ALA A 17 -32.92 12.94 -8.81
C ALA A 17 -31.69 13.55 -8.11
N HIS A 18 -31.87 14.53 -7.22
CA HIS A 18 -30.76 15.18 -6.50
C HIS A 18 -30.12 14.29 -5.42
N ASN A 19 -30.87 13.35 -4.84
CA ASN A 19 -30.33 12.40 -3.85
C ASN A 19 -29.52 11.26 -4.50
N ALA A 20 -29.71 11.01 -5.80
CA ALA A 20 -28.99 9.96 -6.53
C ALA A 20 -27.51 10.31 -6.84
N ALA A 21 -27.10 11.58 -6.65
CA ALA A 21 -25.74 12.04 -6.94
C ALA A 21 -24.80 12.03 -5.72
N ALA A 22 -25.21 11.52 -4.55
CA ALA A 22 -24.45 11.66 -3.30
C ALA A 22 -23.62 10.42 -2.89
N GLN A 23 -23.60 9.34 -3.66
CA GLN A 23 -22.80 8.15 -3.36
C GLN A 23 -22.19 7.55 -4.63
N THR A 24 -21.24 8.26 -5.24
CA THR A 24 -20.16 7.59 -5.99
C THR A 24 -18.91 7.62 -5.13
N ASP A 25 -18.97 7.02 -3.94
CA ASP A 25 -17.75 6.67 -3.21
C ASP A 25 -17.08 5.52 -3.98
N LYS A 26 -16.39 5.88 -5.07
CA LYS A 26 -15.38 5.03 -5.67
C LYS A 26 -14.21 4.97 -4.68
N LYS A 27 -14.39 4.28 -3.56
CA LYS A 27 -13.31 3.50 -2.96
C LYS A 27 -12.99 2.32 -3.89
N GLY A 28 -12.66 2.63 -5.15
CA GLY A 28 -11.88 1.71 -5.97
C GLY A 28 -10.50 1.66 -5.35
N ASP A 29 -9.86 0.50 -5.37
CA ASP A 29 -8.51 0.25 -4.83
C ASP A 29 -7.56 1.41 -5.15
N VAL A 30 -7.44 2.36 -4.22
CA VAL A 30 -6.55 3.50 -4.39
C VAL A 30 -5.15 2.95 -4.26
N LYS A 31 -4.44 2.92 -5.39
CA LYS A 31 -3.10 2.33 -5.41
C LYS A 31 -2.19 3.13 -4.49
N PRO A 32 -1.27 2.48 -3.76
CA PRO A 32 -0.43 3.18 -2.79
C PRO A 32 0.38 4.34 -3.39
N GLU A 33 0.77 4.24 -4.66
CA GLU A 33 1.51 5.29 -5.36
C GLU A 33 0.67 6.50 -5.78
N ASP A 34 -0.65 6.37 -5.79
CA ASP A 34 -1.59 7.44 -6.13
C ASP A 34 -2.04 8.21 -4.87
N MET A 35 -1.69 7.73 -3.68
CA MET A 35 -1.93 8.43 -2.41
C MET A 35 -1.01 9.64 -2.24
N GLU A 36 -1.53 10.71 -1.64
CA GLU A 36 -0.69 11.83 -1.21
C GLU A 36 0.26 11.37 -0.11
N VAL A 37 1.55 11.69 -0.27
CA VAL A 37 2.58 11.30 0.68
C VAL A 37 2.53 12.24 1.88
N ASP A 38 1.89 11.77 2.95
CA ASP A 38 1.93 12.43 4.25
C ASP A 38 3.34 12.31 4.85
N MET A 39 3.96 13.46 5.13
CA MET A 39 5.30 13.56 5.71
C MET A 39 5.28 13.57 7.24
N GLU A 40 4.16 13.94 7.85
CA GLU A 40 4.00 14.18 9.28
C GLU A 40 3.56 12.93 10.03
N ASN A 41 2.76 12.07 9.40
CA ASN A 41 2.34 10.81 10.02
C ASN A 41 3.51 9.79 10.11
N PRO A 42 3.77 9.21 11.30
CA PRO A 42 4.72 8.11 11.44
C PRO A 42 4.31 6.93 10.56
N THR A 43 5.29 6.35 9.87
CA THR A 43 5.07 5.18 9.00
C THR A 43 4.81 3.88 9.79
N MET A 44 4.99 3.89 11.11
CA MET A 44 4.80 2.73 11.99
C MET A 44 3.49 2.86 12.76
N GLU A 45 2.55 1.95 12.50
CA GLU A 45 1.39 1.77 13.37
C GLU A 45 1.80 0.93 14.59
N PRO A 46 1.61 1.41 15.84
CA PRO A 46 1.93 0.65 17.02
C PRO A 46 1.01 -0.58 17.12
N ARG A 47 1.58 -1.77 17.01
CA ARG A 47 0.84 -3.01 17.29
C ARG A 47 0.84 -3.23 18.80
N VAL A 48 -0.34 -3.47 19.34
CA VAL A 48 -0.57 -3.76 20.75
C VAL A 48 -0.94 -5.22 20.88
N ARG A 49 -0.16 -6.00 21.65
CA ARG A 49 -0.51 -7.37 22.00
C ARG A 49 -1.04 -7.39 23.42
N VAL A 50 -2.35 -7.59 23.56
CA VAL A 50 -3.00 -7.76 24.86
C VAL A 50 -3.01 -9.25 25.21
N THR A 51 -2.44 -9.60 26.36
CA THR A 51 -2.43 -10.97 26.90
C THR A 51 -3.03 -10.96 28.30
N ARG A 52 -3.59 -12.09 28.73
CA ARG A 52 -4.06 -12.30 30.10
C ARG A 52 -3.04 -13.16 30.84
N VAL A 53 -2.62 -12.71 32.03
CA VAL A 53 -1.81 -13.48 32.97
C VAL A 53 -2.62 -13.66 34.26
N LEU A 54 -2.47 -14.79 34.94
CA LEU A 54 -3.10 -15.04 36.24
C LEU A 54 -2.11 -14.73 37.35
N ASP A 55 -2.57 -14.02 38.38
CA ASP A 55 -1.82 -13.86 39.63
C ASP A 55 -1.87 -15.15 40.47
N ASN A 56 -1.03 -15.25 41.49
CA ASN A 56 -0.93 -16.41 42.39
C ASN A 56 -2.25 -16.76 43.09
N ASN A 57 -3.16 -15.79 43.21
CA ASN A 57 -4.49 -15.96 43.79
C ASN A 57 -5.58 -16.33 42.75
N GLY A 58 -5.22 -16.46 41.46
CA GLY A 58 -6.14 -16.78 40.36
C GLY A 58 -6.80 -15.56 39.69
N ASP A 59 -6.47 -14.34 40.12
CA ASP A 59 -7.00 -13.11 39.53
C ASP A 59 -6.35 -12.81 38.17
N SER A 60 -7.15 -12.32 37.20
CA SER A 60 -6.64 -12.03 35.86
C SER A 60 -6.07 -10.62 35.74
N ILE A 61 -4.78 -10.51 35.43
CA ILE A 61 -4.07 -9.27 35.12
C ILE A 61 -3.96 -9.12 33.60
N GLN A 62 -4.31 -7.94 33.07
CA GLN A 62 -4.08 -7.61 31.67
C GLN A 62 -2.63 -7.18 31.48
N CYS A 63 -1.90 -7.89 30.62
CA CYS A 63 -0.56 -7.52 30.18
C CYS A 63 -0.63 -6.96 28.76
N VAL A 64 -0.26 -5.69 28.62
CA VAL A 64 -0.20 -5.00 27.34
C VAL A 64 1.26 -4.94 26.89
N GLN A 65 1.61 -5.73 25.88
CA GLN A 65 2.93 -5.69 25.27
C GLN A 65 2.90 -4.73 24.06
N LEU A 66 3.68 -3.66 24.16
CA LEU A 66 3.88 -2.69 23.09
C LEU A 66 5.12 -3.07 22.26
N ASN A 67 5.11 -2.72 20.97
CA ASN A 67 6.31 -2.81 20.15
C ASN A 67 7.39 -1.83 20.64
N ARG A 68 8.66 -2.24 20.54
CA ARG A 68 9.79 -1.34 20.83
C ARG A 68 9.79 -0.18 19.84
N VAL A 69 9.60 1.04 20.35
CA VAL A 69 9.67 2.28 19.56
C VAL A 69 11.08 2.82 19.64
N TYR A 70 11.71 3.05 18.49
CA TYR A 70 13.01 3.71 18.40
C TYR A 70 12.80 5.20 18.15
N VAL A 71 13.24 6.04 19.10
CA VAL A 71 13.21 7.49 18.96
C VAL A 71 14.59 7.94 18.51
N TYR A 72 14.68 8.42 17.27
CA TYR A 72 15.92 8.97 16.73
C TYR A 72 15.98 10.49 16.96
N PRO A 73 17.15 11.07 17.25
CA PRO A 73 17.30 12.51 17.33
C PRO A 73 17.00 13.17 15.98
N PRO A 74 16.57 14.46 15.98
CA PRO A 74 16.36 15.19 14.74
C PRO A 74 17.68 15.27 13.95
N ILE A 75 17.61 15.06 12.64
CA ILE A 75 18.79 15.10 11.77
C ILE A 75 19.27 16.55 11.65
N ALA A 76 20.52 16.79 12.04
CA ALA A 76 21.19 18.07 11.79
C ALA A 76 21.64 18.15 10.33
N PHE A 77 21.12 19.10 9.58
CA PHE A 77 21.54 19.38 8.21
C PHE A 77 22.58 20.48 8.19
N LYS A 78 23.59 20.33 7.32
CA LYS A 78 24.61 21.35 7.08
C LYS A 78 24.01 22.60 6.44
N ASP A 79 23.12 22.40 5.45
CA ASP A 79 22.53 23.47 4.64
C ASP A 79 21.06 23.18 4.30
N LYS A 80 20.27 24.23 4.00
CA LYS A 80 18.87 24.10 3.53
C LYS A 80 18.74 23.21 2.28
N LYS A 81 19.73 23.24 1.39
CA LYS A 81 19.77 22.38 0.19
C LYS A 81 19.85 20.90 0.54
N GLN A 82 20.63 20.54 1.57
CA GLN A 82 20.74 19.16 2.04
C GLN A 82 19.41 18.68 2.64
N GLN A 83 18.74 19.54 3.42
CA GLN A 83 17.42 19.26 3.98
C GLN A 83 16.38 18.99 2.87
N GLN A 84 16.38 19.81 1.81
CA GLN A 84 15.48 19.61 0.66
C GLN A 84 15.74 18.28 -0.06
N GLN A 85 17.01 17.94 -0.28
CA GLN A 85 17.40 16.66 -0.89
C GLN A 85 16.94 15.46 -0.04
N TYR A 86 17.12 15.55 1.27
CA TYR A 86 16.66 14.53 2.20
C TYR A 86 15.13 14.38 2.18
N ASN A 87 14.39 15.49 2.25
CA ASN A 87 12.93 15.46 2.22
C ASN A 87 12.39 14.89 0.90
N GLN A 88 13.03 15.21 -0.23
CA GLN A 88 12.69 14.63 -1.52
C GLN A 88 12.96 13.12 -1.56
N LEU A 89 14.08 12.68 -0.98
CA LEU A 89 14.40 11.25 -0.87
C LEU A 89 13.33 10.53 -0.03
N VAL A 90 12.99 11.06 1.14
CA VAL A 90 11.95 10.49 2.01
C VAL A 90 10.60 10.40 1.29
N LYS A 91 10.19 11.46 0.58
CA LYS A 91 8.96 11.44 -0.24
C LYS A 91 9.00 10.33 -1.30
N ASN A 92 10.12 10.22 -2.02
CA ASN A 92 10.29 9.19 -3.03
C ASN A 92 10.23 7.79 -2.40
N VAL A 93 10.91 7.56 -1.27
CA VAL A 93 10.86 6.28 -0.54
C VAL A 93 9.44 5.93 -0.11
N LYS A 94 8.72 6.86 0.52
CA LYS A 94 7.33 6.65 0.95
C LYS A 94 6.42 6.26 -0.24
N LYS A 95 6.66 6.83 -1.42
CA LYS A 95 5.92 6.52 -2.65
C LYS A 95 6.25 5.15 -3.23
N VAL A 96 7.53 4.76 -3.30
CA VAL A 96 7.96 3.53 -3.99
C VAL A 96 8.04 2.29 -3.11
N LEU A 97 8.16 2.45 -1.78
CA LEU A 97 8.30 1.33 -0.84
C LEU A 97 7.10 0.37 -0.85
N PRO A 98 5.83 0.81 -0.90
CA PRO A 98 4.70 -0.11 -0.98
C PRO A 98 4.79 -1.05 -2.18
N ILE A 99 5.18 -0.53 -3.35
CA ILE A 99 5.38 -1.33 -4.57
C ILE A 99 6.46 -2.38 -4.36
N ALA A 100 7.59 -2.02 -3.72
CA ALA A 100 8.66 -2.98 -3.44
C ALA A 100 8.20 -4.13 -2.53
N LYS A 101 7.36 -3.83 -1.53
CA LYS A 101 6.77 -4.83 -0.64
C LYS A 101 5.77 -5.75 -1.34
N GLU A 102 4.95 -5.19 -2.24
CA GLU A 102 4.04 -5.98 -3.10
C GLU A 102 4.84 -6.97 -3.96
N VAL A 103 5.93 -6.52 -4.58
CA VAL A 103 6.81 -7.38 -5.40
C VAL A 103 7.41 -8.51 -4.58
N ASN A 104 7.88 -8.23 -3.36
CA ASN A 104 8.40 -9.28 -2.47
C ASN A 104 7.35 -10.34 -2.14
N GLY A 105 6.10 -9.92 -1.87
CA GLY A 105 4.98 -10.84 -1.65
C GLY A 105 4.72 -11.74 -2.86
N ILE A 106 4.67 -11.16 -4.06
CA ILE A 106 4.48 -11.92 -5.32
C ILE A 106 5.60 -12.93 -5.52
N ILE A 107 6.85 -12.57 -5.23
CA ILE A 107 8.00 -13.47 -5.37
C ILE A 107 7.87 -14.67 -4.42
N ILE A 108 7.51 -14.44 -3.16
CA ILE A 108 7.31 -15.50 -2.15
C ILE A 108 6.15 -16.41 -2.58
N GLU A 109 5.00 -15.83 -2.94
CA GLU A 109 3.82 -16.59 -3.41
C GLU A 109 4.14 -17.44 -4.64
N THR A 110 4.83 -16.84 -5.62
CA THR A 110 5.25 -17.55 -6.83
C THR A 110 6.20 -18.69 -6.47
N TYR A 111 7.15 -18.46 -5.57
CA TYR A 111 8.09 -19.49 -5.13
C TYR A 111 7.38 -20.66 -4.43
N GLU A 112 6.47 -20.37 -3.50
CA GLU A 112 5.64 -21.37 -2.81
C GLU A 112 4.80 -22.18 -3.80
N TYR A 113 4.16 -21.51 -4.77
CA TYR A 113 3.36 -22.20 -5.78
C TYR A 113 4.21 -23.09 -6.70
N LEU A 114 5.38 -22.63 -7.14
CA LEU A 114 6.29 -23.43 -7.96
C LEU A 114 6.79 -24.71 -7.25
N GLN A 115 6.82 -24.74 -5.92
CA GLN A 115 7.16 -25.95 -5.15
C GLN A 115 6.04 -27.01 -5.21
N THR A 116 4.78 -26.59 -5.36
CA THR A 116 3.63 -27.52 -5.48
C THR A 116 3.53 -28.20 -6.84
N LEU A 117 4.17 -27.64 -7.87
CA LEU A 117 4.11 -28.15 -9.23
C LEU A 117 5.12 -29.30 -9.44
N PRO A 118 4.70 -30.45 -10.02
CA PRO A 118 5.56 -31.61 -10.18
C PRO A 118 6.56 -31.47 -11.34
N ASP A 119 6.11 -30.89 -12.47
CA ASP A 119 6.86 -30.93 -13.73
C ASP A 119 7.50 -29.60 -14.10
N LYS A 120 8.71 -29.64 -14.70
CA LYS A 120 9.39 -28.44 -15.21
C LYS A 120 8.53 -27.66 -16.23
N LYS A 121 7.83 -28.36 -17.13
CA LYS A 121 6.95 -27.73 -18.13
C LYS A 121 5.83 -26.91 -17.45
N SER A 122 5.22 -27.46 -16.41
CA SER A 122 4.16 -26.75 -15.67
C SER A 122 4.68 -25.52 -14.93
N LYS A 123 5.92 -25.58 -14.40
CA LYS A 123 6.61 -24.45 -13.79
C LYS A 123 6.89 -23.35 -14.82
N ASP A 124 7.43 -23.71 -15.98
CA ASP A 124 7.73 -22.76 -17.05
C ASP A 124 6.46 -22.08 -17.60
N GLU A 125 5.36 -22.82 -17.74
CA GLU A 125 4.06 -22.27 -18.14
C GLU A 125 3.48 -21.30 -17.10
N HIS A 126 3.61 -21.64 -15.81
CA HIS A 126 3.18 -20.75 -14.73
C HIS A 126 4.01 -19.46 -14.70
N MET A 127 5.34 -19.57 -14.82
CA MET A 127 6.24 -18.41 -14.86
C MET A 127 5.91 -17.45 -15.99
N LYS A 128 5.61 -17.96 -17.20
CA LYS A 128 5.17 -17.13 -18.32
C LYS A 128 3.89 -16.37 -18.02
N LYS A 129 2.89 -17.04 -17.43
CA LYS A 129 1.61 -16.40 -17.04
C LYS A 129 1.83 -15.31 -15.99
N VAL A 130 2.67 -15.56 -15.00
CA VAL A 130 3.04 -14.57 -13.97
C VAL A 130 3.75 -13.38 -14.60
N GLU A 131 4.71 -13.60 -15.49
CA GLU A 131 5.43 -12.53 -16.18
C GLU A 131 4.47 -11.64 -17.00
N GLU A 132 3.55 -12.24 -17.76
CA GLU A 132 2.53 -11.50 -18.52
C GLU A 132 1.61 -10.70 -17.61
N ALA A 133 1.16 -11.29 -16.50
CA ALA A 133 0.30 -10.62 -15.52
C ALA A 133 1.02 -9.42 -14.88
N ILE A 134 2.27 -9.59 -14.47
CA ILE A 134 3.11 -8.53 -13.90
C ILE A 134 3.29 -7.41 -14.92
N LYS A 135 3.67 -7.72 -16.16
CA LYS A 135 3.82 -6.71 -17.22
C LYS A 135 2.53 -5.94 -17.42
N ARG A 136 1.39 -6.61 -17.52
CA ARG A 136 0.09 -5.96 -17.72
C ARG A 136 -0.28 -5.04 -16.56
N GLN A 137 -0.09 -5.47 -15.32
CA GLN A 137 -0.49 -4.73 -14.12
C GLN A 137 0.46 -3.57 -13.79
N TYR A 138 1.77 -3.79 -13.89
CA TYR A 138 2.79 -2.86 -13.41
C TYR A 138 3.34 -1.92 -14.49
N THR A 139 3.29 -2.25 -15.78
CA THR A 139 3.72 -1.32 -16.85
C THR A 139 3.07 0.06 -16.75
N PRO A 140 1.73 0.20 -16.60
CA PRO A 140 1.13 1.53 -16.46
C PRO A 140 1.54 2.23 -15.15
N ARG A 141 1.79 1.48 -14.06
CA ARG A 141 2.25 2.04 -12.78
C ARG A 141 3.68 2.58 -12.90
N MET A 142 4.56 1.84 -13.55
CA MET A 142 5.97 2.24 -13.76
C MET A 142 6.08 3.49 -14.63
N LYS A 143 5.19 3.67 -15.62
CA LYS A 143 5.15 4.88 -16.47
C LYS A 143 4.81 6.16 -15.70
N LYS A 144 4.15 6.06 -14.53
CA LYS A 144 3.85 7.22 -13.67
C LYS A 144 5.05 7.67 -12.82
N LEU A 145 6.09 6.85 -12.71
CA LEU A 145 7.25 7.15 -11.87
C LEU A 145 8.29 7.97 -12.63
N THR A 146 8.98 8.86 -11.91
CA THR A 146 10.16 9.55 -12.45
C THR A 146 11.36 8.61 -12.52
N PHE A 147 12.36 8.94 -13.34
CA PHE A 147 13.59 8.14 -13.47
C PHE A 147 14.29 7.89 -12.12
N ALA A 148 14.35 8.92 -11.26
CA ALA A 148 14.94 8.80 -9.92
C ALA A 148 14.13 7.85 -9.01
N GLN A 149 12.80 7.89 -9.10
CA GLN A 149 11.91 6.98 -8.38
C GLN A 149 12.06 5.54 -8.88
N GLY A 150 12.14 5.31 -10.20
CA GLY A 150 12.39 4.00 -10.77
C GLY A 150 13.72 3.40 -10.33
N LYS A 151 14.80 4.19 -10.36
CA LYS A 151 16.13 3.76 -9.86
C LYS A 151 16.09 3.39 -8.37
N LEU A 152 15.35 4.15 -7.57
CA LEU A 152 15.16 3.86 -6.15
C LEU A 152 14.34 2.58 -5.93
N LEU A 153 13.28 2.38 -6.71
CA LEU A 153 12.44 1.18 -6.64
C LEU A 153 13.25 -0.10 -6.87
N ILE A 154 14.12 -0.14 -7.88
CA ILE A 154 15.00 -1.29 -8.15
C ILE A 154 15.85 -1.62 -6.92
N LYS A 155 16.41 -0.60 -6.25
CA LYS A 155 17.21 -0.79 -5.03
C LYS A 155 16.37 -1.32 -3.86
N LEU A 156 15.14 -0.85 -3.71
CA LEU A 156 14.25 -1.32 -2.65
C LEU A 156 13.80 -2.75 -2.90
N VAL A 157 13.45 -3.12 -4.13
CA VAL A 157 13.12 -4.52 -4.48
C VAL A 157 14.29 -5.43 -4.15
N HIS A 158 15.51 -5.06 -4.55
CA HIS A 158 16.71 -5.84 -4.20
C HIS A 158 16.88 -6.00 -2.67
N ARG A 159 16.61 -4.93 -1.90
CA ARG A 159 16.70 -4.94 -0.44
C ARG A 159 15.64 -5.83 0.22
N GLU A 160 14.41 -5.81 -0.27
CA GLU A 160 13.29 -6.57 0.31
C GLU A 160 13.40 -8.05 -0.01
N CYS A 161 13.82 -8.41 -1.23
CA CYS A 161 13.84 -9.81 -1.67
C CYS A 161 15.13 -10.52 -1.26
N ASN A 162 16.23 -9.79 -1.05
CA ASN A 162 17.58 -10.32 -0.78
C ASN A 162 18.07 -11.41 -1.77
N SER A 163 17.34 -11.62 -2.87
CA SER A 163 17.61 -12.53 -3.96
C SER A 163 18.10 -11.67 -5.13
N SER A 164 19.39 -11.76 -5.45
CA SER A 164 19.88 -11.17 -6.69
C SER A 164 19.32 -11.96 -7.88
N SER A 165 18.61 -11.31 -8.79
CA SER A 165 18.27 -11.88 -10.12
C SER A 165 19.49 -12.05 -11.03
N TYR A 166 20.70 -11.81 -10.52
CA TYR A 166 21.99 -11.88 -11.20
C TYR A 166 22.83 -13.00 -10.54
N GLN A 167 22.36 -14.23 -10.62
CA GLN A 167 23.14 -15.44 -10.38
C GLN A 167 22.67 -16.52 -11.34
#